data_AF-A0A2A5ISU3-F1
#
_entry.id   AF-A0A2A5ISU3-F1
#
_cell.length_a   1.000
_cell.length_b   1.000
_cell.length_c   1.000
_cell.angle_alpha   90.00
_cell.angle_beta   90.00
_cell.angle_gamma   90.00
#
_symmetry.space_group_name_H-M   'P 1'
#
loop_
_entity.id
_entity.type
_entity.pdbx_description
1 polymer ?
#
loop_
_entity_poly.entity_id
_entity_poly.type
_entity_poly.pdbx_seq_one_letter_code
_entity_poly.pdbx_strand_id
1 'polypeptide(L)'
;MKEESVDFYLQQGIFGPAETKPDERRMFLGSLRERALLALTKGQVSRNKPYQEVEQVLKANRQATVLLNGELSYASYSQYVKMANASGCSFKVVNHHESHSPFGLVIEVPHAINQEHIYIEDELFQKAFTRESIE
;
A
#
# COMPACT_ATOMS: atom_id res chain seq x y z
N MET A 1 15.58 -17.84 17.30
CA MET A 1 15.62 -17.91 15.82
C MET A 1 14.26 -17.44 15.33
N LYS A 2 14.12 -16.14 15.00
CA LYS A 2 12.83 -15.49 14.67
C LYS A 2 12.96 -14.48 13.52
N GLU A 3 13.97 -14.67 12.66
CA GLU A 3 14.30 -13.73 11.57
C GLU A 3 14.07 -14.35 10.19
N GLU A 4 13.87 -15.67 10.10
CA GLU A 4 13.83 -16.40 8.83
C GLU A 4 12.54 -16.20 8.02
N SER A 5 11.44 -15.78 8.64
CA SER A 5 10.16 -15.69 7.91
C SER A 5 10.08 -14.41 7.08
N VAL A 6 10.38 -13.25 7.66
CA VAL A 6 10.12 -11.95 7.02
C VAL A 6 11.09 -11.71 5.86
N ASP A 7 12.37 -12.01 6.06
CA ASP A 7 13.42 -11.89 5.03
C ASP A 7 13.14 -12.84 3.85
N PHE A 8 12.67 -14.05 4.11
CA PHE A 8 12.30 -15.02 3.07
C PHE A 8 11.11 -14.56 2.21
N TYR A 9 10.10 -13.92 2.81
CA TYR A 9 8.96 -13.39 2.04
C TYR A 9 9.34 -12.14 1.23
N LEU A 10 10.24 -11.28 1.73
CA LEU A 10 10.78 -10.14 0.99
C LEU A 10 11.67 -10.58 -0.17
N GLN A 11 12.57 -11.55 0.07
CA GLN A 11 13.48 -12.10 -0.95
C GLN A 11 12.76 -12.85 -2.07
N GLN A 12 11.58 -13.42 -1.81
CA GLN A 12 10.78 -14.12 -2.82
C GLN A 12 9.82 -13.21 -3.60
N GLY A 13 9.72 -11.91 -3.26
CA GLY A 13 8.61 -11.09 -3.68
C GLY A 13 7.34 -11.54 -2.95
N ILE A 14 6.97 -10.81 -1.89
CA ILE A 14 5.81 -11.09 -1.01
C ILE A 14 4.54 -11.38 -1.80
N PHE A 15 4.47 -10.76 -2.97
CA PHE A 15 3.57 -11.12 -4.04
C PHE A 15 4.48 -11.69 -5.10
N GLY A 16 4.37 -13.00 -5.36
CA GLY A 16 5.01 -13.59 -6.53
C GLY A 16 4.71 -12.70 -7.76
N PRO A 17 5.55 -12.74 -8.81
CA PRO A 17 5.33 -11.89 -9.97
C PRO A 17 3.87 -12.03 -10.39
N ALA A 18 3.11 -10.94 -10.29
CA ALA A 18 1.73 -10.95 -10.68
C ALA A 18 1.72 -11.42 -12.14
N GLU A 19 1.15 -12.60 -12.38
CA GLU A 19 1.34 -13.33 -13.64
C GLU A 19 0.79 -12.52 -14.82
N THR A 20 -0.11 -11.57 -14.52
CA THR A 20 -0.72 -10.67 -15.49
C THR A 20 -0.92 -9.25 -14.92
N LYS A 21 -0.86 -8.23 -15.79
CA LYS A 21 -1.19 -6.82 -15.46
C LYS A 21 -2.55 -6.62 -14.76
N PRO A 22 -3.65 -7.32 -15.12
CA PRO A 22 -4.91 -7.19 -14.37
C PRO A 22 -4.79 -7.69 -12.93
N ASP A 23 -3.92 -8.67 -12.66
CA ASP A 23 -3.70 -9.16 -11.30
C ASP A 23 -2.97 -8.11 -10.43
N GLU A 24 -1.93 -7.48 -10.97
CA GLU A 24 -1.28 -6.32 -10.32
C GLU A 24 -2.29 -5.23 -9.98
N ARG A 25 -3.18 -4.92 -10.93
CA ARG A 25 -4.22 -3.90 -10.72
C ARG A 25 -5.20 -4.29 -9.63
N ARG A 26 -5.57 -5.55 -9.50
CA ARG A 26 -6.41 -5.99 -8.38
C ARG A 26 -5.68 -5.81 -7.06
N MET A 27 -4.40 -6.14 -7.04
CA MET A 27 -3.57 -6.10 -5.85
C MET A 27 -3.27 -4.65 -5.40
N PHE A 28 -2.84 -3.78 -6.30
CA PHE A 28 -2.42 -2.40 -6.02
C PHE A 28 -3.55 -1.36 -6.21
N LEU A 29 -4.78 -1.72 -5.87
CA LEU A 29 -5.94 -0.80 -5.88
C LEU A 29 -6.16 -0.11 -7.25
N GLY A 30 -5.88 -0.81 -8.34
CA GLY A 30 -6.03 -0.33 -9.72
C GLY A 30 -4.76 0.22 -10.35
N SER A 31 -3.64 0.30 -9.61
CA SER A 31 -2.33 0.70 -10.14
C SER A 31 -1.47 -0.49 -10.57
N LEU A 32 -0.26 -0.23 -11.05
CA LEU A 32 0.74 -1.24 -11.42
C LEU A 32 1.91 -1.18 -10.43
N ARG A 33 2.59 -2.31 -10.21
CA ARG A 33 3.73 -2.37 -9.27
C ARG A 33 4.83 -1.38 -9.65
N GLU A 34 5.07 -1.21 -10.94
CA GLU A 34 6.07 -0.30 -11.49
C GLU A 34 5.78 1.18 -11.22
N ARG A 35 4.53 1.54 -10.87
CA ARG A 35 4.09 2.93 -10.64
C ARG A 35 3.92 3.29 -9.17
N ALA A 36 3.97 2.30 -8.29
CA ALA A 36 3.77 2.49 -6.86
C ALA A 36 5.03 3.08 -6.21
N LEU A 37 4.86 4.19 -5.50
CA LEU A 37 5.89 4.82 -4.66
C LEU A 37 5.89 4.24 -3.24
N LEU A 38 4.70 3.95 -2.72
CA LEU A 38 4.50 3.46 -1.36
C LEU A 38 3.19 2.67 -1.29
N ALA A 39 3.17 1.57 -0.55
CA ALA A 39 1.99 0.77 -0.28
C ALA A 39 1.93 0.39 1.19
N LEU A 40 0.77 0.60 1.81
CA LEU A 40 0.49 0.26 3.20
C LEU A 40 -0.59 -0.81 3.27
N THR A 41 -0.42 -1.78 4.16
CA THR A 41 -1.43 -2.81 4.41
C THR A 41 -2.67 -2.23 5.07
N LYS A 42 -3.80 -2.95 5.02
CA LYS A 42 -5.03 -2.56 5.74
C LYS A 42 -4.76 -2.28 7.22
N GLY A 43 -3.99 -3.16 7.89
CA GLY A 43 -3.62 -3.00 9.30
C GLY A 43 -2.78 -1.75 9.55
N GLN A 44 -1.86 -1.42 8.66
CA GLN A 44 -1.04 -0.20 8.74
C GLN A 44 -1.89 1.06 8.59
N VAL A 45 -2.86 1.07 7.66
CA VAL A 45 -3.75 2.23 7.46
C VAL A 45 -4.68 2.42 8.65
N SER A 46 -5.18 1.34 9.25
CA SER A 46 -6.10 1.39 10.39
C SER A 46 -5.44 1.72 11.73
N ARG A 47 -4.11 1.89 11.79
CA ARG A 47 -3.41 2.25 13.03
C ARG A 47 -3.73 3.69 13.45
N ASN A 48 -3.68 3.95 14.76
CA ASN A 48 -4.13 5.23 15.33
C ASN A 48 -3.26 6.45 14.94
N LYS A 49 -1.96 6.22 14.68
CA LYS A 49 -0.99 7.26 14.30
C LYS A 49 -0.66 7.09 12.81
N PRO A 50 -0.79 8.09 11.93
CA PRO A 50 -0.48 7.89 10.52
C PRO A 50 1.03 7.75 10.28
N TYR A 51 1.44 7.09 9.19
CA TYR A 51 2.86 7.03 8.77
C TYR A 51 3.32 8.38 8.21
N GLN A 52 4.45 8.91 8.71
CA GLN A 52 4.97 10.20 8.25
C GLN A 52 5.65 10.08 6.89
N GLU A 53 6.16 8.89 6.55
CA GLU A 53 6.71 8.56 5.23
C GLU A 53 5.71 8.85 4.11
N VAL A 54 4.40 8.66 4.35
CA VAL A 54 3.35 9.01 3.38
C VAL A 54 3.39 10.50 3.06
N GLU A 55 3.47 11.36 4.08
CA GLU A 55 3.55 12.80 3.87
C GLU A 55 4.84 13.20 3.13
N GLN A 56 5.97 12.57 3.47
CA GLN A 56 7.25 12.82 2.81
C GLN A 56 7.21 12.46 1.32
N VAL A 57 6.66 11.28 0.99
CA VAL A 57 6.51 10.81 -0.39
C VAL A 57 5.59 11.75 -1.19
N LEU A 58 4.49 12.21 -0.60
CA LEU A 58 3.56 13.13 -1.25
C LEU A 58 4.18 14.52 -1.48
N LYS A 59 4.92 15.04 -0.51
CA LYS A 59 5.64 16.32 -0.64
C LYS A 59 6.71 16.26 -1.72
N ALA A 60 7.41 15.13 -1.84
CA ALA A 60 8.41 14.91 -2.87
C ALA A 60 7.79 14.72 -4.28
N ASN A 61 6.55 14.22 -4.35
CA ASN A 61 5.91 13.83 -5.61
C ASN A 61 4.53 14.47 -5.76
N ARG A 62 4.48 15.72 -6.24
CA ARG A 62 3.21 16.45 -6.43
C ARG A 62 2.24 15.84 -7.45
N GLN A 63 2.74 15.01 -8.36
CA GLN A 63 1.92 14.28 -9.33
C GLN A 63 1.39 12.95 -8.77
N ALA A 64 1.71 12.63 -7.53
CA ALA A 64 1.27 11.39 -6.91
C ALA A 64 -0.25 11.39 -6.68
N THR A 65 -0.83 10.21 -6.78
CA THR A 65 -2.22 9.96 -6.43
C THR A 65 -2.29 8.94 -5.31
N VAL A 66 -3.04 9.25 -4.26
CA VAL A 66 -3.28 8.33 -3.15
C VAL A 66 -4.52 7.49 -3.46
N LEU A 67 -4.30 6.21 -3.73
CA LEU A 67 -5.33 5.20 -3.86
C LEU A 67 -5.66 4.64 -2.48
N LEU A 68 -6.94 4.66 -2.13
CA LEU A 68 -7.45 4.25 -0.82
C LEU A 68 -8.40 3.07 -1.00
N ASN A 69 -8.22 2.03 -0.20
CA ASN A 69 -9.11 0.89 -0.23
C ASN A 69 -10.45 1.26 0.42
N GLY A 70 -11.52 1.24 -0.37
CA GLY A 70 -12.87 1.57 0.10
C GLY A 70 -13.53 0.50 0.97
N GLU A 71 -12.91 -0.69 1.13
CA GLU A 71 -13.29 -1.66 2.17
C GLU A 71 -13.02 -1.11 3.59
N LEU A 72 -12.07 -0.17 3.72
CA LEU A 72 -11.77 0.46 5.01
C LEU A 72 -12.77 1.57 5.33
N SER A 73 -13.02 1.78 6.61
CA SER A 73 -13.83 2.93 7.06
C SER A 73 -13.11 4.25 6.76
N TYR A 74 -13.88 5.30 6.45
CA TYR A 74 -13.33 6.65 6.25
C TYR A 74 -12.48 7.13 7.43
N ALA A 75 -12.84 6.75 8.66
CA ALA A 75 -12.08 7.08 9.86
C ALA A 75 -10.62 6.59 9.77
N SER A 76 -10.41 5.38 9.24
CA SER A 76 -9.09 4.75 9.10
C SER A 76 -8.17 5.53 8.17
N TYR A 77 -8.67 6.02 7.02
CA TYR A 77 -7.83 6.68 6.02
C TYR A 77 -7.97 8.21 5.95
N SER A 78 -8.88 8.80 6.72
CA SER A 78 -9.14 10.26 6.71
C SER A 78 -7.89 11.10 6.96
N GLN A 79 -6.94 10.61 7.77
CA GLN A 79 -5.67 11.28 8.02
C GLN A 79 -4.80 11.34 6.77
N TYR A 80 -4.75 10.27 5.98
CA TYR A 80 -4.00 10.24 4.71
C TYR A 80 -4.65 11.11 3.64
N VAL A 81 -5.99 11.21 3.62
CA VAL A 81 -6.70 12.18 2.76
C VAL A 81 -6.28 13.61 3.10
N LYS A 82 -6.18 13.95 4.39
CA LYS A 82 -5.70 15.27 4.81
C LYS A 82 -4.25 15.51 4.37
N MET A 83 -3.36 14.52 4.48
CA MET A 83 -1.97 14.62 4.03
C MET A 83 -1.86 14.84 2.51
N ALA A 84 -2.68 14.13 1.72
CA ALA A 84 -2.76 14.31 0.27
C ALA A 84 -3.19 15.74 -0.10
N ASN A 85 -4.28 16.21 0.49
CA ASN A 85 -4.78 17.57 0.27
C ASN A 85 -3.76 18.63 0.69
N ALA A 86 -3.11 18.47 1.84
CA ALA A 86 -2.07 19.38 2.33
C ALA A 86 -0.84 19.44 1.40
N SER A 87 -0.57 18.35 0.67
CA SER A 87 0.52 18.26 -0.30
C SER A 87 0.10 18.65 -1.73
N GLY A 88 -1.17 19.01 -1.95
CA GLY A 88 -1.73 19.32 -3.27
C GLY A 88 -1.85 18.10 -4.19
N CYS A 89 -1.85 16.89 -3.62
CA CYS A 89 -1.94 15.62 -4.36
C CYS A 89 -3.40 15.15 -4.45
N SER A 90 -3.70 14.41 -5.52
CA SER A 90 -5.03 13.82 -5.70
C SER A 90 -5.20 12.55 -4.86
N PHE A 91 -6.43 12.20 -4.52
CA PHE A 91 -6.75 10.92 -3.89
C PHE A 91 -7.95 10.28 -4.57
N LYS A 92 -8.03 8.94 -4.54
CA LYS A 92 -9.11 8.16 -5.12
C LYS A 92 -9.45 7.00 -4.21
N VAL A 93 -10.74 6.83 -3.91
CA VAL A 93 -11.23 5.67 -3.17
C VAL A 93 -11.60 4.58 -4.18
N VAL A 94 -11.09 3.39 -3.95
CA VAL A 94 -11.21 2.23 -4.85
C VAL A 94 -12.08 1.21 -4.16
N ASN A 95 -13.31 1.06 -4.66
CA ASN A 95 -14.24 0.02 -4.25
C ASN A 95 -14.20 -1.08 -5.32
N HIS A 96 -13.48 -2.17 -5.04
CA HIS A 96 -13.52 -3.36 -5.89
C HIS A 96 -14.32 -4.43 -5.17
N HIS A 97 -15.45 -4.84 -5.76
CA HIS A 97 -16.32 -5.85 -5.17
C HIS A 97 -15.78 -7.29 -5.29
N GLU A 98 -14.81 -7.52 -6.19
CA GLU A 98 -14.39 -8.86 -6.60
C GLU A 98 -12.98 -9.25 -6.13
N SER A 99 -12.23 -8.37 -5.46
CA SER A 99 -10.84 -8.68 -5.08
C SER A 99 -10.43 -8.02 -3.76
N HIS A 100 -10.09 -8.85 -2.77
CA HIS A 100 -9.55 -8.39 -1.50
C HIS A 100 -8.06 -8.05 -1.68
N SER A 101 -7.78 -6.77 -1.91
CA SER A 101 -6.40 -6.28 -1.81
C SER A 101 -5.96 -6.32 -0.33
N PRO A 102 -4.75 -6.81 0.00
CA PRO A 102 -4.21 -6.68 1.36
C PRO A 102 -3.79 -5.24 1.68
N PHE A 103 -3.68 -4.38 0.67
CA PHE A 103 -3.33 -2.97 0.84
C PHE A 103 -4.56 -2.14 1.20
N GLY A 104 -4.35 -1.24 2.16
CA GLY A 104 -5.31 -0.21 2.54
C GLY A 104 -5.07 1.09 1.79
N LEU A 105 -3.82 1.35 1.39
CA LEU A 105 -3.40 2.58 0.72
C LEU A 105 -2.24 2.28 -0.24
N VAL A 106 -2.28 2.84 -1.43
CA VAL A 106 -1.19 2.82 -2.41
C VAL A 106 -0.98 4.24 -2.93
N ILE A 107 0.25 4.72 -2.95
CA ILE A 107 0.64 5.99 -3.58
C ILE A 107 1.21 5.64 -4.95
N GLU A 108 0.58 6.13 -6.02
CA GLU A 108 1.04 5.91 -7.38
C GLU A 108 1.48 7.20 -8.07
N VAL A 109 2.27 7.06 -9.13
CA VAL A 109 2.61 8.12 -10.08
C VAL A 109 2.17 7.75 -11.50
N PRO A 110 1.97 8.74 -12.40
CA PRO A 110 1.50 8.47 -13.76
C PRO A 110 2.52 7.72 -14.65
N HIS A 111 3.78 7.62 -14.24
CA HIS A 111 4.87 7.00 -14.99
C HIS A 111 5.50 5.83 -14.20
N ALA A 112 6.18 4.93 -14.92
CA ALA A 112 6.90 3.81 -14.31
C ALA A 112 8.18 4.30 -13.61
N ILE A 113 8.34 3.95 -12.35
CA ILE A 113 9.50 4.26 -11.51
C ILE A 113 10.26 3.01 -11.08
N ASN A 114 9.65 1.82 -11.17
CA ASN A 114 10.26 0.53 -10.84
C ASN A 114 11.00 0.53 -9.48
N GLN A 115 10.42 1.21 -8.49
CA GLN A 115 11.03 1.31 -7.17
C GLN A 115 11.00 -0.04 -6.47
N GLU A 116 12.16 -0.55 -6.06
CA GLU A 116 12.27 -1.86 -5.41
C GLU A 116 11.60 -1.85 -4.02
N HIS A 117 11.85 -0.80 -3.22
CA HIS A 117 11.34 -0.68 -1.86
C HIS A 117 10.17 0.30 -1.79
N ILE A 118 8.95 -0.23 -1.73
CA ILE A 118 7.70 0.55 -1.66
C ILE A 118 6.88 0.23 -0.41
N TYR A 119 7.42 -0.53 0.53
CA TYR A 119 6.70 -0.99 1.71
C TYR A 119 7.33 -0.43 2.97
N ILE A 120 6.53 -0.30 4.03
CA ILE A 120 7.04 0.04 5.36
C ILE A 120 7.07 -1.24 6.19
N GLU A 121 8.26 -1.74 6.44
CA GLU A 121 8.52 -3.04 7.08
C GLU A 121 8.44 -2.92 8.61
N ASP A 122 7.22 -2.80 9.12
CA ASP A 122 6.91 -2.73 10.55
C ASP A 122 6.17 -3.99 11.03
N GLU A 123 5.97 -4.16 12.34
CA GLU A 123 5.22 -5.28 12.92
C GLU A 123 3.84 -5.48 12.27
N LEU A 124 3.14 -4.39 11.91
CA LEU A 124 1.83 -4.46 11.24
C LEU A 124 1.93 -4.99 9.79
N PHE A 125 3.04 -4.70 9.11
CA PHE A 125 3.31 -5.25 7.79
C PHE A 125 3.57 -6.75 7.91
N GLN A 126 4.44 -7.14 8.85
CA GLN A 126 4.76 -8.54 9.11
C GLN A 126 3.49 -9.33 9.48
N LYS A 127 2.65 -8.81 10.37
CA LYS A 127 1.37 -9.46 10.73
C LYS A 127 0.42 -9.67 9.56
N ALA A 128 0.37 -8.75 8.60
CA ALA A 128 -0.47 -8.90 7.42
C ALA A 128 -0.02 -10.05 6.50
N PHE A 129 1.25 -10.47 6.59
CA PHE A 129 1.85 -11.49 5.74
C PHE A 129 2.39 -12.71 6.51
N THR A 130 2.23 -12.74 7.84
CA THR A 130 2.60 -13.88 8.69
C THR A 130 1.44 -14.85 8.74
N ARG A 131 1.76 -16.15 8.68
CA ARG A 131 0.86 -17.30 8.50
C ARG A 131 -0.18 -17.55 9.61
N GLU A 132 -0.30 -16.67 10.61
CA GLU A 132 -1.20 -16.79 11.76
C GLU A 132 -2.66 -16.35 11.49
N SER A 133 -3.05 -16.08 10.23
CA SER A 133 -4.46 -15.80 9.86
C SER A 133 -5.21 -17.00 9.28
N ILE A 134 -4.73 -18.23 9.51
CA ILE A 134 -5.50 -19.45 9.28
C ILE A 134 -5.65 -20.17 10.63
N GLU A 135 -6.58 -19.71 11.44
CA GLU A 135 -7.29 -20.52 12.44
C GLU A 135 -8.77 -20.11 12.47
#